data_AF-A0A956BWL0-F1
#
_entry.id   AF-A0A956BWL0-F1
#
_cell.length_a   1.000
_cell.length_b   1.000
_cell.length_c   1.000
_cell.angle_alpha   90.00
_cell.angle_beta   90.00
_cell.angle_gamma   90.00
#
_symmetry.space_group_name_H-M   'P 1'
#
loop_
_entity.id
_entity.type
_entity.pdbx_description
1 polymer ?
#
loop_
_entity_poly.entity_id
_entity_poly.type
_entity_poly.pdbx_seq_one_letter_code
_entity_poly.pdbx_strand_id
1 'polypeptide(L)'
;GISFYTFQTLSYTIDVYRRRIPPAHNFIEFATYVAFFPQLIAGPIVRAKEFLPQLGVPPRIRRRDVGEGVFLILCGITKKVLVADYLGTNLIDRVFAGPDLYSSGEVWVAIYAYTWQMYGDFSGYTDIARGSARLFALELPENFDRPFMATGPIEFWKRWHITLSTWIQDYIYVPLGGSRKG
;
A
#
# COMPACT_ATOMS: atom_id res chain seq x y z
N GLY A 1 -6.82 2.78 8.59
CA GLY A 1 -8.24 3.14 8.43
C GLY A 1 -8.42 4.60 8.03
N ILE A 2 -8.77 5.48 8.99
CA ILE A 2 -9.21 6.87 8.70
C ILE A 2 -8.20 7.65 7.85
N SER A 3 -6.89 7.53 8.10
CA SER A 3 -5.87 8.25 7.31
C SER A 3 -5.93 7.91 5.81
N PHE A 4 -6.07 6.62 5.46
CA PHE A 4 -6.18 6.16 4.06
C PHE A 4 -7.45 6.69 3.39
N TYR A 5 -8.57 6.61 4.11
CA TYR A 5 -9.84 7.19 3.69
C TYR A 5 -9.71 8.68 3.37
N THR A 6 -9.03 9.43 4.24
CA THR A 6 -8.77 10.86 4.06
C THR A 6 -7.93 11.12 2.81
N PHE A 7 -6.84 10.39 2.60
CA PHE A 7 -6.00 10.55 1.40
C PHE A 7 -6.76 10.27 0.10
N GLN A 8 -7.59 9.22 0.06
CA GLN A 8 -8.40 8.87 -1.09
C GLN A 8 -9.46 9.93 -1.39
N THR A 9 -10.19 10.36 -0.36
CA THR A 9 -11.28 11.35 -0.50
C THR A 9 -10.74 12.73 -0.85
N LEU A 10 -9.60 13.13 -0.28
CA LEU A 10 -8.89 14.37 -0.64
C LEU A 10 -8.43 14.32 -2.10
N SER A 11 -7.82 13.21 -2.53
CA SER A 11 -7.34 13.10 -3.91
C SER A 11 -8.47 13.23 -4.93
N TYR A 12 -9.62 12.59 -4.68
CA TYR A 12 -10.81 12.72 -5.50
C TYR A 12 -11.31 14.18 -5.55
N THR A 13 -11.53 14.79 -4.38
CA THR A 13 -12.01 16.18 -4.29
C THR A 13 -11.08 17.16 -5.02
N ILE A 14 -9.77 17.02 -4.82
CA ILE A 14 -8.77 17.88 -5.45
C ILE A 14 -8.73 17.67 -6.97
N ASP A 15 -8.79 16.44 -7.46
CA ASP A 15 -8.73 16.16 -8.90
C ASP A 15 -9.99 16.59 -9.63
N VAL A 16 -11.17 16.44 -9.02
CA VAL A 16 -12.43 16.99 -9.54
C VAL A 16 -12.37 18.52 -9.58
N TYR A 17 -11.92 19.16 -8.49
CA TYR A 17 -11.74 20.61 -8.44
C TYR A 17 -10.77 21.13 -9.51
N ARG A 18 -9.66 20.41 -9.72
CA ARG A 18 -8.66 20.73 -10.77
C ARG A 18 -9.08 20.28 -12.18
N ARG A 19 -10.30 19.74 -12.35
CA ARG A 19 -10.82 19.23 -13.63
C ARG A 19 -9.93 18.18 -14.30
N ARG A 20 -9.22 17.38 -13.51
CA ARG A 20 -8.38 16.27 -13.99
C ARG A 20 -9.20 15.00 -14.24
N ILE A 21 -10.27 14.83 -13.48
CA ILE A 21 -11.25 13.75 -13.66
C ILE A 21 -12.66 14.33 -13.60
N PRO A 22 -13.64 13.72 -14.29
CA PRO A 22 -15.04 14.02 -14.02
C PRO A 22 -15.43 13.52 -12.62
N PRO A 23 -16.44 14.13 -11.98
CA PRO A 23 -17.05 13.55 -10.78
C PRO A 23 -17.67 12.18 -11.10
N ALA A 24 -17.73 11.30 -10.10
CA ALA A 24 -18.38 10.00 -10.20
C ALA A 24 -19.83 10.14 -10.71
N HIS A 25 -20.31 9.17 -11.48
CA HIS A 25 -21.60 9.26 -12.16
C HIS A 25 -22.78 9.27 -11.19
N ASN A 26 -22.62 8.60 -10.05
CA ASN A 26 -23.62 8.52 -9.01
C ASN A 26 -22.98 8.29 -7.63
N PHE A 27 -23.80 8.44 -6.59
CA PHE A 27 -23.35 8.28 -5.20
C PHE A 27 -22.87 6.84 -4.89
N ILE A 28 -23.45 5.82 -5.51
CA ILE A 28 -23.10 4.41 -5.25
C ILE A 28 -21.68 4.13 -5.75
N GLU A 29 -21.32 4.63 -6.92
CA GLU A 29 -19.97 4.50 -7.49
C GLU A 29 -18.93 5.18 -6.59
N PHE A 30 -19.22 6.41 -6.14
CA PHE A 30 -18.37 7.12 -5.18
C PHE A 30 -18.24 6.37 -3.85
N ALA A 31 -19.37 5.91 -3.29
CA ALA A 31 -19.38 5.14 -2.04
C ALA A 31 -18.61 3.82 -2.19
N THR A 32 -18.69 3.17 -3.34
CA THR A 32 -17.92 1.94 -3.63
C THR A 32 -16.42 2.23 -3.66
N TYR A 33 -15.99 3.29 -4.34
CA TYR A 33 -14.59 3.71 -4.36
C TYR A 33 -14.03 3.96 -2.95
N VAL A 34 -14.77 4.71 -2.14
CA VAL A 34 -14.34 5.12 -0.80
C VAL A 34 -14.44 3.96 0.21
N ALA A 35 -15.44 3.10 0.08
CA ALA A 35 -15.72 2.01 1.02
C ALA A 35 -15.21 0.64 0.56
N PHE A 36 -14.36 0.57 -0.48
CA PHE A 36 -13.84 -0.69 -0.98
C PHE A 36 -12.97 -1.39 0.08
N PHE A 37 -13.52 -2.42 0.72
CA PHE A 37 -12.91 -3.05 1.90
C PHE A 37 -11.49 -3.61 1.69
N PRO A 38 -11.08 -4.15 0.51
CA PRO A 38 -9.75 -4.70 0.35
C PRO A 38 -8.64 -3.68 0.63
N GLN A 39 -8.89 -2.39 0.40
CA GLN A 39 -7.90 -1.32 0.59
C GLN A 39 -8.05 -0.51 1.89
N LEU A 40 -9.19 -0.62 2.59
CA LEU A 40 -9.60 0.32 3.63
C LEU A 40 -8.71 0.37 4.89
N ILE A 41 -8.09 -0.75 5.27
CA ILE A 41 -7.34 -0.83 6.52
C ILE A 41 -5.87 -0.45 6.30
N ALA A 42 -5.22 -1.07 5.30
CA ALA A 42 -3.79 -0.98 5.05
C ALA A 42 -3.40 -1.31 3.59
N GLY A 43 -4.30 -1.10 2.61
CA GLY A 43 -4.01 -1.34 1.20
C GLY A 43 -3.35 -0.14 0.50
N PRO A 44 -3.10 -0.24 -0.81
CA PRO A 44 -2.60 0.88 -1.61
C PRO A 44 -3.54 2.10 -1.55
N ILE A 45 -2.98 3.32 -1.57
CA ILE A 45 -3.77 4.55 -1.71
C ILE A 45 -4.18 4.70 -3.17
N VAL A 46 -5.32 4.10 -3.52
CA VAL A 46 -5.81 4.08 -4.89
C VAL A 46 -6.43 5.42 -5.30
N ARG A 47 -6.17 5.83 -6.54
CA ARG A 47 -6.70 7.05 -7.13
C ARG A 47 -8.06 6.79 -7.76
N ALA A 48 -8.98 7.75 -7.61
CA ALA A 48 -10.28 7.71 -8.29
C ALA A 48 -10.14 7.58 -9.82
N LYS A 49 -9.14 8.23 -10.42
CA LYS A 49 -8.84 8.15 -11.87
C LYS A 49 -8.55 6.72 -12.36
N GLU A 50 -8.05 5.85 -11.48
CA GLU A 50 -7.69 4.46 -11.78
C GLU A 50 -8.83 3.51 -11.39
N PHE A 51 -9.55 3.81 -10.31
CA PHE A 51 -10.57 2.91 -9.75
C PHE A 51 -11.96 3.09 -10.39
N LEU A 52 -12.44 4.33 -10.51
CA LEU A 52 -13.80 4.62 -10.99
C LEU A 52 -14.07 4.05 -12.40
N PRO A 53 -13.15 4.20 -13.38
CA PRO A 53 -13.37 3.61 -14.71
C PRO A 53 -13.58 2.09 -14.70
N GLN A 54 -13.01 1.38 -13.71
CA GLN A 54 -13.19 -0.08 -13.58
C GLN A 54 -14.60 -0.45 -13.11
N LEU A 55 -15.27 0.41 -12.34
CA LEU A 55 -16.66 0.19 -11.90
C LEU A 55 -17.68 0.39 -13.03
N GLY A 56 -17.34 1.20 -14.04
CA GLY A 56 -18.18 1.44 -15.21
C GLY A 56 -18.20 0.30 -16.23
N VAL A 57 -17.31 -0.69 -16.08
CA VAL A 57 -17.19 -1.84 -16.98
C VAL A 57 -17.79 -3.07 -16.29
N PRO A 58 -18.64 -3.87 -16.97
CA PRO A 58 -19.15 -5.12 -16.41
C PRO A 58 -18.00 -6.04 -15.96
N PRO A 59 -18.00 -6.51 -14.70
CA PRO A 59 -16.90 -7.31 -14.18
C PRO A 59 -16.79 -8.62 -14.94
N ARG A 60 -15.58 -8.93 -15.42
CA ARG A 60 -15.26 -10.19 -16.10
C ARG A 60 -14.11 -10.89 -15.39
N ILE A 61 -14.46 -11.81 -14.51
CA ILE A 61 -13.48 -12.64 -13.79
C ILE A 61 -13.00 -13.75 -14.72
N ARG A 62 -11.72 -13.75 -15.07
CA ARG A 62 -11.08 -14.85 -15.80
C ARG A 62 -10.43 -15.79 -14.80
N ARG A 63 -10.20 -17.05 -15.20
CA ARG A 63 -9.44 -18.03 -14.39
C ARG A 63 -8.07 -17.49 -13.95
N ARG A 64 -7.45 -16.69 -14.80
CA ARG A 64 -6.18 -16.01 -14.51
C ARG A 64 -6.29 -15.03 -13.34
N ASP A 65 -7.36 -14.23 -13.28
CA ASP A 65 -7.56 -13.24 -12.22
C ASP A 65 -7.76 -13.93 -10.85
N VAL A 66 -8.43 -15.09 -10.84
CA VAL A 66 -8.56 -15.92 -9.64
C VAL A 66 -7.21 -16.51 -9.21
N GLY A 67 -6.45 -17.07 -10.15
CA GLY A 67 -5.14 -17.65 -9.87
C GLY A 67 -4.14 -16.62 -9.32
N GLU A 68 -4.05 -15.45 -9.96
CA GLU A 68 -3.21 -14.34 -9.50
C GLU A 68 -3.70 -13.79 -8.15
N GLY A 69 -5.02 -13.68 -7.97
CA GLY A 69 -5.61 -13.21 -6.72
C GLY A 69 -5.27 -14.12 -5.53
N VAL A 70 -5.48 -15.42 -5.68
CA VAL A 70 -5.14 -16.43 -4.66
C VAL A 70 -3.63 -16.46 -4.40
N PHE A 71 -2.82 -16.40 -5.45
CA PHE A 71 -1.36 -16.36 -5.30
C PHE A 71 -0.91 -15.16 -4.47
N LEU A 72 -1.40 -13.96 -4.78
CA LEU A 72 -1.08 -12.75 -4.02
C LEU A 72 -1.54 -12.84 -2.55
N ILE A 73 -2.73 -13.37 -2.30
CA ILE A 73 -3.23 -13.58 -0.92
C ILE A 73 -2.30 -14.53 -0.16
N LEU A 74 -1.91 -15.66 -0.75
CA LEU A 74 -1.02 -16.63 -0.11
C LEU A 74 0.37 -16.05 0.15
N CYS A 75 0.93 -15.32 -0.82
CA CYS A 75 2.20 -14.61 -0.64
C CYS A 75 2.10 -13.57 0.48
N GLY A 76 1.01 -12.81 0.54
CA GLY A 76 0.81 -11.78 1.55
C GLY A 76 0.65 -12.37 2.96
N ILE A 77 -0.13 -13.45 3.10
CA ILE A 77 -0.25 -14.20 4.37
C ILE A 77 1.11 -14.75 4.80
N THR A 78 1.89 -15.31 3.87
CA THR A 78 3.24 -15.82 4.15
C THR A 78 4.14 -14.72 4.69
N LYS A 79 4.20 -13.55 4.02
CA LYS A 79 5.00 -12.40 4.47
C LYS A 79 4.55 -11.89 5.84
N LYS A 80 3.23 -11.79 6.06
CA LYS A 80 2.67 -11.25 7.30
C LYS A 80 2.86 -12.21 8.47
N VAL A 81 2.39 -13.45 8.34
CA VAL A 81 2.33 -14.39 9.46
C VAL A 81 3.67 -15.09 9.69
N LEU A 82 4.31 -15.61 8.64
CA LEU A 82 5.51 -16.42 8.80
C LEU A 82 6.79 -15.59 8.94
N VAL A 83 6.80 -14.36 8.43
CA VAL A 83 7.97 -13.47 8.53
C VAL A 83 7.73 -12.38 9.55
N ALA A 84 6.77 -11.48 9.32
CA ALA A 84 6.62 -10.30 10.16
C ALA A 84 6.19 -10.63 11.59
N ASP A 85 5.10 -11.40 11.76
CA ASP A 85 4.60 -11.74 13.10
C ASP A 85 5.60 -12.64 13.84
N TYR A 86 6.25 -13.58 13.14
CA TYR A 86 7.30 -14.41 13.74
C TYR A 86 8.47 -13.58 14.27
N LEU A 87 9.02 -12.66 13.46
CA LEU A 87 10.12 -11.78 13.87
C LEU A 87 9.70 -10.85 15.02
N GLY A 88 8.47 -10.30 14.94
CA GLY A 88 7.89 -9.45 15.96
C GLY A 88 7.87 -10.13 17.33
N THR A 89 7.11 -11.22 17.42
CA THR A 89 6.84 -11.88 18.70
C THR A 89 8.06 -12.61 19.27
N ASN A 90 8.91 -13.21 18.42
CA ASN A 90 9.98 -14.08 18.91
C ASN A 90 11.32 -13.36 19.14
N LEU A 91 11.52 -12.19 18.53
CA LEU A 91 12.79 -11.47 18.61
C LEU A 91 12.57 -10.00 19.01
N ILE A 92 11.81 -9.25 18.22
CA ILE A 92 11.80 -7.80 18.30
C ILE A 92 11.12 -7.30 19.57
N ASP A 93 9.91 -7.79 19.87
CA ASP A 93 9.14 -7.35 21.03
C ASP A 93 9.90 -7.64 22.34
N ARG A 94 10.61 -8.77 22.39
CA ARG A 94 11.39 -9.18 23.56
C ARG A 94 12.60 -8.28 23.79
N VAL A 95 13.34 -7.98 22.73
CA VAL A 95 14.52 -7.10 22.81
C VAL A 95 14.11 -5.66 23.08
N PHE A 96 13.04 -5.16 22.46
CA PHE A 96 12.60 -3.77 22.61
C PHE A 96 11.89 -3.51 23.95
N ALA A 97 11.28 -4.52 24.58
CA ALA A 97 10.68 -4.39 25.90
C ALA A 97 11.72 -4.22 27.03
N GLY A 98 12.95 -4.69 26.84
CA GLY A 98 14.01 -4.63 27.84
C GLY A 98 15.40 -4.62 27.21
N PRO A 99 15.78 -3.58 26.46
CA PRO A 99 17.03 -3.57 25.69
C PRO A 99 18.28 -3.72 26.57
N ASP A 100 18.24 -3.24 27.82
CA ASP A 100 19.34 -3.35 28.79
C ASP A 100 19.64 -4.80 29.24
N LEU A 101 18.71 -5.73 28.97
CA LEU A 101 18.86 -7.16 29.26
C LEU A 101 19.62 -7.92 28.16
N TYR A 102 19.91 -7.26 27.04
CA TYR A 102 20.54 -7.84 25.87
C TYR A 102 21.87 -7.15 25.55
N SER A 103 22.77 -7.87 24.90
CA SER A 103 24.01 -7.29 24.41
C SER A 103 23.75 -6.29 23.28
N SER A 104 24.67 -5.34 23.07
CA SER A 104 24.55 -4.37 21.97
C SER A 104 24.45 -5.04 20.60
N GLY A 105 25.09 -6.21 20.42
CA GLY A 105 24.99 -6.99 19.19
C GLY A 105 23.58 -7.53 18.93
N GLU A 106 22.92 -8.05 19.97
CA GLU A 106 21.53 -8.52 19.88
C GLU A 106 20.55 -7.38 19.59
N VAL A 107 20.79 -6.20 20.18
CA VAL A 107 20.00 -4.99 19.89
C VAL A 107 20.14 -4.59 18.42
N TRP A 108 21.36 -4.59 17.86
CA TRP A 108 21.55 -4.31 16.43
C TRP A 108 20.82 -5.32 15.54
N VAL A 109 20.88 -6.62 15.86
CA VAL A 109 20.15 -7.65 15.13
C VAL A 109 18.63 -7.39 15.18
N ALA A 110 18.09 -7.01 16.34
CA ALA A 110 16.67 -6.67 16.48
C ALA A 110 16.27 -5.45 15.62
N ILE A 111 17.12 -4.43 15.52
CA ILE A 111 16.87 -3.25 14.66
C ILE A 111 16.80 -3.65 13.18
N TYR A 112 17.72 -4.48 12.69
CA TYR A 112 17.67 -4.97 11.31
C TYR A 112 16.48 -5.90 11.08
N ALA A 113 16.19 -6.79 12.03
CA ALA A 113 15.00 -7.65 11.99
C ALA A 113 13.70 -6.84 11.94
N TYR A 114 13.62 -5.72 12.67
CA TYR A 114 12.48 -4.81 12.64
C TYR A 114 12.25 -4.20 11.27
N THR A 115 13.31 -3.91 10.52
CA THR A 115 13.18 -3.45 9.13
C THR A 115 12.49 -4.49 8.24
N TRP A 116 12.83 -5.77 8.42
CA TRP A 116 12.19 -6.89 7.72
C TRP A 116 10.77 -7.15 8.20
N GLN A 117 10.49 -7.07 9.51
CA GLN A 117 9.14 -7.15 10.06
C GLN A 117 8.25 -6.08 9.42
N MET A 118 8.69 -4.82 9.47
CA MET A 118 7.94 -3.70 8.91
C MET A 118 7.65 -3.90 7.43
N TYR A 119 8.64 -4.31 6.63
CA TYR A 119 8.43 -4.60 5.21
C TYR A 119 7.44 -5.76 5.00
N GLY A 120 7.61 -6.88 5.71
CA GLY A 120 6.75 -8.05 5.61
C GLY A 120 5.30 -7.75 6.00
N ASP A 121 5.11 -6.90 7.01
CA ASP A 121 3.80 -6.45 7.47
C ASP A 121 3.08 -5.62 6.39
N PHE A 122 3.68 -4.51 5.95
CA PHE A 122 3.06 -3.62 4.97
C PHE A 122 2.93 -4.24 3.57
N SER A 123 3.97 -4.94 3.10
CA SER A 123 3.90 -5.63 1.81
C SER A 123 2.91 -6.79 1.87
N GLY A 124 2.82 -7.51 3.00
CA GLY A 124 1.88 -8.59 3.20
C GLY A 124 0.43 -8.13 3.08
N TYR A 125 0.06 -7.07 3.81
CA TYR A 125 -1.28 -6.47 3.71
C TYR A 125 -1.59 -5.97 2.30
N THR A 126 -0.61 -5.33 1.64
CA THR A 126 -0.77 -4.85 0.27
C THR A 126 -1.08 -6.00 -0.70
N ASP A 127 -0.37 -7.12 -0.60
CA ASP A 127 -0.58 -8.27 -1.49
C ASP A 127 -1.93 -8.92 -1.25
N ILE A 128 -2.35 -9.06 0.02
CA ILE A 128 -3.70 -9.55 0.37
C ILE A 128 -4.77 -8.62 -0.20
N ALA A 129 -4.59 -7.31 -0.08
CA ALA A 129 -5.51 -6.30 -0.63
C ALA A 129 -5.63 -6.41 -2.16
N ARG A 130 -4.48 -6.42 -2.87
CA ARG A 130 -4.42 -6.56 -4.33
C ARG A 130 -5.03 -7.88 -4.80
N GLY A 131 -4.70 -8.98 -4.11
CA GLY A 131 -5.21 -10.30 -4.44
C GLY A 131 -6.71 -10.42 -4.22
N SER A 132 -7.23 -9.83 -3.13
CA SER A 132 -8.67 -9.77 -2.86
C SER A 132 -9.41 -8.95 -3.92
N ALA A 133 -8.86 -7.80 -4.33
CA ALA A 133 -9.45 -6.98 -5.38
C ALA A 133 -9.54 -7.70 -6.73
N ARG A 134 -8.53 -8.50 -7.08
CA ARG A 134 -8.52 -9.31 -8.31
C ARG A 134 -9.71 -10.28 -8.35
N LEU A 135 -10.14 -10.81 -7.20
CA LEU A 135 -11.34 -11.67 -7.11
C LEU A 135 -12.64 -10.92 -7.40
N PHE A 136 -12.66 -9.59 -7.33
CA PHE A 136 -13.75 -8.72 -7.75
C PHE A 136 -13.58 -8.17 -9.17
N ALA A 137 -12.62 -8.70 -9.95
CA ALA A 137 -12.21 -8.14 -11.24
C ALA A 137 -11.73 -6.68 -11.17
N LEU A 138 -11.20 -6.27 -10.01
CA LEU A 138 -10.63 -4.95 -9.78
C LEU A 138 -9.12 -5.05 -9.61
N GLU A 139 -8.40 -4.10 -10.19
CA GLU A 139 -6.94 -4.02 -10.10
C GLU A 139 -6.53 -2.87 -9.19
N LEU A 140 -5.78 -3.19 -8.13
CA LEU A 140 -5.14 -2.19 -7.27
C LEU A 140 -3.65 -2.06 -7.66
N PRO A 141 -3.10 -0.83 -7.61
CA PRO A 141 -1.71 -0.55 -7.92
C PRO A 141 -0.75 -1.26 -6.97
N GLU A 142 0.47 -1.46 -7.46
CA GLU A 142 1.57 -1.98 -6.63
C GLU A 142 2.03 -0.93 -5.62
N ASN A 143 2.33 -1.38 -4.39
CA ASN A 143 2.82 -0.49 -3.34
C ASN A 143 4.29 -0.74 -2.97
N PHE A 144 4.86 -1.89 -3.34
CA PHE A 144 6.23 -2.27 -3.04
C PHE A 144 6.88 -3.01 -4.22
N ASP A 145 8.00 -2.50 -4.74
CA ASP A 145 8.78 -3.13 -5.82
C ASP A 145 10.25 -3.31 -5.40
N ARG A 146 10.53 -4.38 -4.67
CA ARG A 146 11.90 -4.78 -4.24
C ARG A 146 12.72 -3.58 -3.70
N PRO A 147 12.22 -2.85 -2.69
CA PRO A 147 12.81 -1.58 -2.26
C PRO A 147 14.26 -1.70 -1.78
N PHE A 148 14.64 -2.82 -1.17
CA PHE A 148 16.01 -3.05 -0.69
C PHE A 148 17.03 -3.36 -1.80
N MET A 149 16.59 -3.48 -3.07
CA MET A 149 17.48 -3.54 -4.24
C MET A 149 17.77 -2.16 -4.84
N ALA A 150 17.24 -1.08 -4.25
CA ALA A 150 17.50 0.27 -4.71
C ALA A 150 18.97 0.65 -4.60
N THR A 151 19.50 1.32 -5.63
CA THR A 151 20.88 1.80 -5.69
C THR A 151 21.08 3.16 -4.99
N GLY A 152 19.99 3.80 -4.57
CA GLY A 152 20.04 5.04 -3.81
C GLY A 152 18.68 5.49 -3.25
N PRO A 153 18.64 6.57 -2.46
CA PRO A 153 17.43 7.00 -1.74
C PRO A 153 16.24 7.34 -2.66
N ILE A 154 16.50 8.00 -3.80
CA ILE A 154 15.44 8.36 -4.76
C ILE A 154 14.78 7.10 -5.33
N GLU A 155 15.58 6.09 -5.68
CA GLU A 155 15.07 4.83 -6.19
C GLU A 155 14.31 4.04 -5.10
N PHE A 156 14.81 4.08 -3.85
CA PHE A 156 14.12 3.47 -2.72
C PHE A 156 12.69 4.00 -2.57
N TRP A 157 12.49 5.32 -2.58
CA TRP A 157 11.16 5.92 -2.46
C TRP A 157 10.23 5.66 -3.66
N LYS A 158 10.79 5.36 -4.84
CA LYS A 158 10.03 4.90 -6.01
C LYS A 158 9.58 3.44 -5.90
N ARG A 159 10.15 2.69 -4.96
CA ARG A 159 9.92 1.26 -4.74
C ARG A 159 9.25 0.94 -3.40
N TRP A 160 9.31 1.86 -2.43
CA TRP A 160 8.73 1.73 -1.10
C TRP A 160 7.45 2.55 -0.97
N HIS A 161 6.37 1.91 -0.52
CA HIS A 161 5.07 2.54 -0.28
C HIS A 161 4.63 3.48 -1.43
N ILE A 162 4.77 3.00 -2.66
CA ILE A 162 4.71 3.76 -3.92
C ILE A 162 3.47 4.65 -4.01
N THR A 163 2.30 4.15 -3.59
CA THR A 163 1.05 4.92 -3.68
C THR A 163 1.02 6.12 -2.74
N LEU A 164 1.67 6.04 -1.58
CA LEU A 164 1.82 7.19 -0.67
C LEU A 164 2.89 8.14 -1.17
N SER A 165 4.04 7.62 -1.63
CA SER A 165 5.12 8.44 -2.18
C SER A 165 4.62 9.30 -3.34
N THR A 166 3.87 8.70 -4.27
CA THR A 166 3.25 9.42 -5.40
C THR A 166 2.11 10.33 -4.95
N TRP A 167 1.35 9.97 -3.90
CA TRP A 167 0.38 10.87 -3.28
C TRP A 167 1.01 12.16 -2.77
N ILE A 168 2.06 12.05 -1.97
CA ILE A 168 2.78 13.21 -1.45
C ILE A 168 3.38 14.01 -2.59
N GLN A 169 3.97 13.35 -3.59
CA GLN A 169 4.55 14.01 -4.75
C GLN A 169 3.52 14.89 -5.49
N ASP A 170 2.37 14.32 -5.85
CA ASP A 170 1.40 14.95 -6.74
C ASP A 170 0.53 16.04 -6.06
N TYR A 171 0.29 15.91 -4.75
CA TYR A 171 -0.67 16.75 -4.01
C TYR A 171 0.02 17.71 -3.03
N ILE A 172 1.27 17.45 -2.65
CA ILE A 172 2.04 18.31 -1.75
C ILE A 172 3.29 18.84 -2.45
N TYR A 173 4.23 17.97 -2.83
CA TYR A 173 5.57 18.38 -3.28
C TYR A 173 5.54 19.25 -4.54
N VAL A 174 4.94 18.77 -5.63
CA VAL A 174 4.89 19.50 -6.92
C VAL A 174 4.09 20.80 -6.80
N PRO A 175 2.88 20.83 -6.19
CA PRO A 175 2.15 22.08 -5.98
C PRO A 175 2.91 23.14 -5.17
N LEU A 176 3.76 22.73 -4.22
CA LEU A 176 4.60 23.64 -3.43
C LEU A 176 5.89 24.08 -4.14
N GLY A 177 6.07 23.75 -5.42
CA GLY A 177 7.22 24.16 -6.22
C GLY A 177 8.38 23.16 -6.22
N GLY A 178 8.18 21.96 -5.69
CA GLY A 178 9.08 20.82 -5.91
C GLY A 178 9.29 20.55 -7.40
N SER A 179 10.53 20.21 -7.79
CA SER A 179 10.97 20.03 -9.19
C SER A 179 10.94 21.27 -10.11
N ARG A 180 10.85 22.51 -9.59
CA ARG A 180 11.02 23.72 -10.44
C ARG A 180 12.48 24.08 -10.77
N LYS A 181 13.46 23.44 -10.13
CA LYS A 181 14.91 23.70 -10.30
C LYS A 181 15.79 22.44 -10.21
N GLY A 182 15.26 21.26 -10.55
CA GLY A 182 15.99 19.99 -10.48
C GLY A 182 15.60 19.08 -11.62
#